data_AF-A0AAJ0U6P9-F1
#
_entry.id   AF-A0AAJ0U6P9-F1
#
_cell.length_a   1.000
_cell.length_b   1.000
_cell.length_c   1.000
_cell.angle_alpha   90.00
_cell.angle_beta   90.00
_cell.angle_gamma   90.00
#
_symmetry.space_group_name_H-M   'P 1'
#
loop_
_entity.id
_entity.type
_entity.pdbx_description
1 polymer ?
#
loop_
_entity_poly.entity_id
_entity_poly.type
_entity_poly.pdbx_seq_one_letter_code
_entity_poly.pdbx_strand_id
1 'polypeptide(L)'
;MSAALDLYAKLTEATDEKERAHLIASAFDALEARFIQINEQATQGHVRENELRLQKEIKEVGARLQEQLKDIELQIKQFEVNLHQAMAAQTCWLLGGLAVLGAVFKIADLLIGP
;
A
#
# COMPACT_ATOMS: atom_id res chain seq x y z
N MET A 1 -1.32 48.02 17.11
CA MET A 1 -2.47 48.51 16.32
C MET A 1 -2.52 47.71 15.02
N SER A 2 -3.72 47.45 14.47
CA SER A 2 -3.84 46.60 13.27
C SER A 2 -3.25 47.33 12.05
N ALA A 3 -2.43 46.66 11.24
CA ALA A 3 -1.84 47.24 10.02
C ALA A 3 -2.91 47.81 9.06
N ALA A 4 -4.13 47.26 9.10
CA ALA A 4 -5.27 47.76 8.35
C ALA A 4 -5.81 49.10 8.88
N LEU A 5 -5.74 49.33 10.21
CA LEU A 5 -6.14 50.60 10.83
C LEU A 5 -5.12 51.71 10.54
N ASP A 6 -3.83 51.38 10.56
CA ASP A 6 -2.77 52.34 10.21
C ASP A 6 -2.81 52.73 8.72
N LEU A 7 -3.14 51.79 7.82
CA LEU A 7 -3.35 52.07 6.41
C LEU A 7 -4.60 52.94 6.19
N TYR A 8 -5.70 52.61 6.87
CA TYR A 8 -6.93 53.39 6.82
C TYR A 8 -6.69 54.84 7.27
N ALA A 9 -6.01 55.04 8.40
CA ALA A 9 -5.66 56.37 8.88
C ALA A 9 -4.84 57.15 7.84
N LYS A 10 -3.78 56.55 7.28
CA LYS A 10 -2.93 57.16 6.25
C LYS A 10 -3.68 57.51 4.95
N LEU A 11 -4.64 56.69 4.54
CA LEU A 11 -5.45 56.94 3.35
C LEU A 11 -6.50 58.05 3.57
N THR A 12 -6.92 58.25 4.81
CA THR A 12 -7.91 59.30 5.17
C THR A 12 -7.23 60.65 5.36
N GLU A 13 -5.94 60.66 5.70
CA GLU A 13 -5.11 61.86 5.86
C GLU A 13 -4.55 62.38 4.52
N ALA A 14 -4.34 61.49 3.56
CA ALA A 14 -3.85 61.83 2.22
C ALA A 14 -4.89 62.62 1.43
N THR A 15 -4.56 63.87 1.07
CA THR A 15 -5.46 64.80 0.36
C THR A 15 -5.41 64.62 -1.18
N ASP A 16 -4.37 63.97 -1.70
CA ASP A 16 -4.15 63.73 -3.14
C ASP A 16 -4.44 62.26 -3.55
N GLU A 17 -5.09 62.09 -4.70
CA GLU A 17 -5.50 60.80 -5.28
C GLU A 17 -4.28 59.90 -5.59
N LYS A 18 -3.17 60.53 -6.04
CA LYS A 18 -1.91 59.81 -6.34
C LYS A 18 -1.23 59.28 -5.10
N GLU A 19 -1.21 60.02 -4.00
CA GLU A 19 -0.65 59.54 -2.74
C GLU A 19 -1.47 58.39 -2.17
N ARG A 20 -2.80 58.46 -2.23
CA ARG A 20 -3.68 57.35 -1.86
C ARG A 20 -3.40 56.10 -2.70
N ALA A 21 -3.26 56.24 -4.01
CA ALA A 21 -2.95 55.12 -4.90
C ALA A 21 -1.58 54.49 -4.56
N HIS A 22 -0.57 55.31 -4.26
CA HIS A 22 0.75 54.81 -3.91
C HIS A 22 0.78 54.08 -2.56
N LEU A 23 0.06 54.61 -1.56
CA LEU A 23 -0.09 53.97 -0.25
C LEU A 23 -0.79 52.60 -0.38
N ILE A 24 -1.85 52.52 -1.17
CA ILE A 24 -2.54 51.26 -1.46
C ILE A 24 -1.59 50.26 -2.14
N ALA A 25 -0.87 50.68 -3.19
CA ALA A 25 0.09 49.83 -3.89
C ALA A 25 1.18 49.27 -2.95
N SER A 26 1.76 50.13 -2.11
CA SER A 26 2.78 49.70 -1.13
C SER A 26 2.25 48.73 -0.08
N ALA A 27 0.98 48.87 0.31
CA ALA A 27 0.34 47.97 1.25
C ALA A 27 0.01 46.62 0.61
N PHE A 28 -0.37 46.60 -0.67
CA PHE A 28 -0.55 45.37 -1.44
C PHE A 28 0.78 44.64 -1.67
N ASP A 29 1.85 45.34 -2.04
CA ASP A 29 3.19 44.73 -2.18
C ASP A 29 3.67 44.08 -0.87
N ALA A 30 3.47 44.78 0.25
CA ALA A 30 3.81 44.26 1.58
C ALA A 30 2.95 43.04 1.99
N LEU A 31 1.69 43.01 1.56
CA LEU A 31 0.79 41.88 1.79
C LEU A 31 1.17 40.67 0.92
N GLU A 32 1.48 40.90 -0.36
CA GLU A 32 1.85 39.88 -1.33
C GLU A 32 3.15 39.17 -0.94
N ALA A 33 4.18 39.93 -0.54
CA ALA A 33 5.43 39.37 -0.02
C ALA A 33 5.21 38.43 1.18
N ARG A 34 4.28 38.79 2.07
CA ARG A 34 3.93 37.98 3.25
C ARG A 34 3.08 36.77 2.90
N PHE A 35 2.24 36.85 1.88
CA PHE A 35 1.39 35.75 1.43
C PHE A 35 2.20 34.65 0.73
N ILE A 36 3.17 35.02 -0.10
CA ILE A 36 4.10 34.08 -0.76
C ILE A 36 4.88 33.28 0.29
N GLN A 37 5.40 33.96 1.32
CA GLN A 37 6.18 33.32 2.38
C GLN A 37 5.38 32.26 3.16
N ILE A 38 4.10 32.53 3.44
CA ILE A 38 3.21 31.56 4.12
C ILE A 38 2.89 30.39 3.19
N ASN A 39 2.68 30.64 1.90
CA ASN A 39 2.35 29.60 0.93
C ASN A 39 3.53 28.62 0.73
N GLU A 40 4.77 29.12 0.64
CA GLU A 40 5.96 28.26 0.56
C GLU A 40 6.15 27.42 1.82
N GLN A 41 5.99 28.02 3.01
CA GLN A 41 6.12 27.32 4.28
C GLN A 41 5.04 26.24 4.49
N ALA A 42 3.79 26.55 4.12
CA ALA A 42 2.69 25.59 4.16
C ALA A 42 2.89 24.46 3.16
N THR A 43 3.48 24.72 1.99
CA THR A 43 3.67 23.68 0.98
C THR A 43 4.85 22.76 1.34
N GLN A 44 5.98 23.30 1.81
CA GLN A 44 7.16 22.48 2.12
C GLN A 44 7.00 21.62 3.38
N GLY A 45 6.35 22.13 4.44
CA GLY A 45 6.12 21.38 5.67
C GLY A 45 5.20 20.18 5.45
N HIS A 46 4.05 20.40 4.79
CA HIS A 46 3.09 19.34 4.51
C HIS A 46 3.60 18.32 3.49
N VAL A 47 4.41 18.72 2.51
CA VAL A 47 5.00 17.77 1.55
C VAL A 47 6.00 16.85 2.27
N ARG A 48 6.88 17.39 3.11
CA ARG A 48 7.87 16.59 3.85
C ARG A 48 7.24 15.64 4.86
N GLU A 49 6.15 16.06 5.52
CA GLU A 49 5.40 15.20 6.43
C GLU A 49 4.68 14.07 5.67
N ASN A 50 4.06 14.37 4.53
CA ASN A 50 3.42 13.36 3.69
C ASN A 50 4.44 12.38 3.11
N GLU A 51 5.62 12.83 2.68
CA GLU A 51 6.70 11.96 2.20
C GLU A 51 7.15 10.98 3.29
N LEU A 52 7.35 11.46 4.53
CA LEU A 52 7.72 10.60 5.64
C LEU A 52 6.63 9.60 6.00
N ARG A 53 5.35 9.98 5.90
CA ARG A 53 4.23 9.06 6.13
C ARG A 53 4.14 8.00 5.03
N LEU A 54 4.26 8.41 3.77
CA LEU A 54 4.27 7.51 2.63
C LEU A 54 5.44 6.53 2.68
N GLN A 55 6.63 6.96 3.09
CA GLN A 55 7.77 6.04 3.27
C GLN A 55 7.50 4.97 4.34
N LYS A 56 6.80 5.32 5.43
CA LYS A 56 6.40 4.35 6.47
C LYS A 56 5.37 3.37 5.93
N GLU A 57 4.33 3.87 5.24
CA GLU A 57 3.29 3.04 4.63
C GLU A 57 3.90 2.06 3.60
N ILE A 58 4.83 2.51 2.75
CA ILE A 58 5.53 1.65 1.78
C ILE A 58 6.32 0.54 2.48
N LYS A 59 7.06 0.87 3.56
CA LYS A 59 7.82 -0.13 4.32
C LYS A 59 6.91 -1.14 5.01
N GLU A 60 5.80 -0.69 5.57
CA GLU A 60 4.83 -1.56 6.24
C GLU A 60 4.15 -2.50 5.24
N VAL A 61 3.69 -1.98 4.10
CA VAL A 61 3.10 -2.77 3.03
C VAL A 61 4.13 -3.77 2.48
N GLY A 62 5.37 -3.35 2.28
CA GLY A 62 6.46 -4.24 1.86
C GLY A 62 6.72 -5.39 2.83
N ALA A 63 6.73 -5.13 4.14
CA ALA A 63 6.91 -6.15 5.17
C ALA A 63 5.72 -7.15 5.18
N ARG A 64 4.49 -6.64 5.13
CA ARG A 64 3.26 -7.47 5.07
C ARG A 64 3.24 -8.36 3.83
N LEU A 65 3.62 -7.83 2.67
CA LEU A 65 3.71 -8.60 1.43
C LEU A 65 4.78 -9.70 1.52
N GLN A 66 5.92 -9.41 2.12
CA GLN A 66 6.99 -10.40 2.29
C GLN A 66 6.57 -11.54 3.24
N GLU A 67 5.82 -11.22 4.29
CA GLU A 67 5.25 -12.22 5.20
C GLU A 67 4.21 -13.09 4.48
N GLN A 68 3.29 -12.49 3.74
CA GLN A 68 2.30 -13.21 2.93
C GLN A 68 2.95 -14.12 1.89
N LEU A 69 4.02 -13.68 1.22
CA LEU A 69 4.75 -14.51 0.26
C LEU A 69 5.36 -15.74 0.92
N LYS A 70 5.98 -15.59 2.11
CA LYS A 70 6.55 -16.72 2.86
C LYS A 70 5.48 -17.69 3.32
N ASP A 71 4.34 -17.18 3.78
CA ASP A 71 3.23 -18.01 4.22
C ASP A 71 2.64 -18.82 3.06
N ILE A 72 2.43 -18.18 1.90
CA ILE A 72 2.00 -18.85 0.67
C ILE A 72 3.03 -19.91 0.23
N GLU A 73 4.33 -19.62 0.30
CA GLU A 73 5.38 -20.59 -0.05
C GLU A 73 5.34 -21.83 0.87
N LEU A 74 5.14 -21.62 2.18
CA LEU A 74 4.97 -22.72 3.14
C LEU A 74 3.71 -23.53 2.86
N GLN A 75 2.59 -22.86 2.57
CA GLN A 75 1.35 -23.52 2.21
C GLN A 75 1.52 -24.38 0.95
N ILE A 76 2.18 -23.86 -0.09
CA ILE A 76 2.47 -24.61 -1.32
C ILE A 76 3.30 -25.86 -1.01
N LYS A 77 4.39 -25.74 -0.25
CA LYS A 77 5.21 -26.89 0.15
C LYS A 77 4.43 -27.93 0.93
N GLN A 78 3.56 -27.48 1.84
CA GLN A 78 2.71 -28.40 2.61
C GLN A 78 1.68 -29.10 1.71
N PHE A 79 1.10 -28.38 0.75
CA PHE A 79 0.20 -28.95 -0.25
C PHE A 79 0.91 -29.99 -1.12
N GLU A 80 2.12 -29.72 -1.58
CA GLU A 80 2.93 -30.66 -2.36
C GLU A 80 3.21 -31.94 -1.56
N VAL A 81 3.65 -31.83 -0.30
CA VAL A 81 3.90 -32.99 0.57
C VAL A 81 2.62 -33.79 0.79
N ASN A 82 1.50 -33.11 1.08
CA ASN A 82 0.22 -33.77 1.29
C ASN A 82 -0.26 -34.51 0.03
N LEU A 83 -0.09 -33.91 -1.15
CA LEU A 83 -0.44 -34.54 -2.43
C LEU A 83 0.46 -35.74 -2.73
N HIS A 84 1.77 -35.64 -2.50
CA HIS A 84 2.69 -36.77 -2.66
C HIS A 84 2.34 -37.91 -1.71
N GLN A 85 2.01 -37.61 -0.45
CA GLN A 85 1.60 -38.61 0.52
C GLN A 85 0.26 -39.25 0.14
N ALA A 86 -0.72 -38.46 -0.30
CA ALA A 86 -2.02 -38.97 -0.75
C ALA A 86 -1.87 -39.85 -2.00
N MET A 87 -1.04 -39.44 -2.96
CA MET A 87 -0.76 -40.23 -4.16
C MET A 87 -0.03 -41.52 -3.82
N ALA A 88 0.98 -41.49 -2.94
CA ALA A 88 1.70 -42.68 -2.50
C ALA A 88 0.78 -43.67 -1.77
N ALA A 89 -0.10 -43.18 -0.90
CA ALA A 89 -1.11 -44.01 -0.24
C ALA A 89 -2.07 -44.63 -1.26
N GLN A 90 -2.58 -43.82 -2.20
CA GLN A 90 -3.48 -44.30 -3.25
C GLN A 90 -2.83 -45.35 -4.15
N THR A 91 -1.57 -45.16 -4.56
CA THR A 91 -0.81 -46.16 -5.34
C THR A 91 -0.63 -47.45 -4.54
N CYS A 92 -0.34 -47.36 -3.25
CA CYS A 92 -0.16 -48.54 -2.40
C CYS A 92 -1.47 -49.36 -2.28
N TRP A 93 -2.61 -48.68 -2.09
CA TRP A 93 -3.93 -49.33 -2.08
C TRP A 93 -4.29 -49.94 -3.43
N LEU A 94 -4.01 -49.27 -4.55
CA LEU A 94 -4.26 -49.80 -5.88
C LEU A 94 -3.42 -51.04 -6.19
N LEU A 95 -2.12 -51.02 -5.84
CA LEU A 95 -1.23 -52.17 -6.00
C LEU A 95 -1.68 -53.35 -5.13
N GLY A 96 -2.08 -53.09 -3.88
CA GLY A 96 -2.64 -54.11 -2.99
C GLY A 96 -3.91 -54.74 -3.57
N GLY A 97 -4.85 -53.91 -4.05
CA GLY A 97 -6.06 -54.39 -4.70
C GLY A 97 -5.80 -55.24 -5.95
N LEU A 98 -4.85 -54.81 -6.80
CA LEU A 98 -4.45 -55.56 -7.99
C LEU A 98 -3.83 -56.92 -7.63
N ALA A 99 -2.99 -56.97 -6.58
CA ALA A 99 -2.40 -58.22 -6.11
C ALA A 99 -3.45 -59.21 -5.61
N VAL A 100 -4.45 -58.73 -4.87
CA VAL A 100 -5.57 -59.56 -4.39
C VAL A 100 -6.40 -60.08 -5.58
N LEU A 101 -6.72 -59.23 -6.56
CA LEU A 101 -7.43 -59.64 -7.77
C LEU A 101 -6.66 -60.73 -8.55
N GLY A 102 -5.34 -60.59 -8.68
CA GLY A 102 -4.49 -61.61 -9.30
C GLY A 102 -4.52 -62.95 -8.56
N ALA A 103 -4.54 -62.93 -7.23
CA ALA A 103 -4.67 -64.14 -6.42
C ALA A 103 -6.04 -64.81 -6.62
N VAL A 104 -7.13 -64.04 -6.64
CA VAL A 104 -8.48 -64.56 -6.90
C VAL A 104 -8.58 -65.16 -8.30
N PHE A 105 -8.04 -64.49 -9.31
CA PHE A 105 -8.04 -64.97 -10.69
C PHE A 105 -7.28 -66.30 -10.81
N LYS A 106 -6.11 -66.42 -10.17
CA LYS A 106 -5.34 -67.66 -10.14
C LYS A 106 -6.08 -68.83 -9.48
N ILE A 107 -6.85 -68.55 -8.41
CA ILE A 107 -7.67 -69.57 -7.74
C ILE A 107 -8.85 -69.98 -8.63
N ALA A 108 -9.47 -69.02 -9.34
CA ALA A 108 -10.54 -69.32 -10.29
C ALA A 108 -10.05 -70.18 -11.45
N ASP A 109 -8.88 -69.88 -12.02
CA ASP A 109 -8.24 -70.71 -13.05
C ASP A 109 -7.94 -72.12 -12.54
N LEU A 110 -7.55 -72.29 -11.27
CA LEU A 110 -7.31 -73.61 -10.67
C LEU A 110 -8.61 -74.41 -10.43
N LEU A 111 -9.74 -73.72 -10.25
CA LEU A 111 -11.05 -74.32 -9.96
C LEU A 111 -11.87 -74.62 -11.22
N ILE A 112 -11.65 -73.85 -12.30
CA ILE A 112 -12.41 -73.91 -13.57
C ILE A 112 -11.56 -74.44 -14.74
N GLY A 113 -10.23 -74.46 -14.61
CA GLY A 113 -9.34 -75.10 -15.57
C GLY A 113 -9.57 -76.62 -15.65
N PRO A 114 -9.35 -77.24 -16.83
CA PRO A 114 -9.71 -78.64 -17.11
C PRO A 114 -9.01 -79.67 -16.22
#